data_AF-A0A5N5ITP8-F1
#
_entry.id   AF-A0A5N5ITP8-F1
#
_cell.length_a   1.000
_cell.length_b   1.000
_cell.length_c   1.000
_cell.angle_alpha   90.00
_cell.angle_beta   90.00
_cell.angle_gamma   90.00
#
_symmetry.space_group_name_H-M   'P 1'
#
loop_
_entity.id
_entity.type
_entity.pdbx_description
1 polymer ?
#
loop_
_entity_poly.entity_id
_entity_poly.type
_entity_poly.pdbx_seq_one_letter_code
_entity_poly.pdbx_strand_id
1 'polypeptide(L)'
;MKHLRILFAVALLAPYFSSFAQEETSDEPQDMTIKGQFEVMERQSTNYRSGNGVPYEVIKLSTLNEVKSNIFDSINTAYGSIKTLSATITANEAEIENLNTKLRDTTEKLNTITEEKDSISFFGLLIGKGTYNFILWSIIFGLLLLLLFFIYRFRNSNFLTQQAKSALADLEEEYESHRRKALEREQKISRQLQDELNKQKK
;
A
#
# COMPACT_ATOMS: atom_id res chain seq x y z
N MET A 1 9.02 101.45 -20.73
CA MET A 1 8.93 101.36 -22.22
C MET A 1 9.60 100.13 -22.82
N LYS A 2 10.76 99.64 -22.33
CA LYS A 2 11.45 98.46 -22.90
C LYS A 2 10.72 97.12 -22.62
N HIS A 3 10.17 96.94 -21.41
CA HIS A 3 9.45 95.72 -21.04
C HIS A 3 8.08 95.56 -21.74
N LEU A 4 7.41 96.67 -22.08
CA LEU A 4 6.14 96.64 -22.83
C LEU A 4 6.35 96.18 -24.29
N ARG A 5 7.49 96.53 -24.90
CA ARG A 5 7.86 96.07 -26.25
C ARG A 5 8.18 94.59 -26.29
N ILE A 6 8.76 94.05 -25.21
CA ILE A 6 9.06 92.62 -25.08
C ILE A 6 7.76 91.81 -24.89
N LEU A 7 6.81 92.30 -24.08
CA LEU A 7 5.50 91.67 -23.92
C LEU A 7 4.69 91.64 -25.23
N PHE A 8 4.76 92.71 -26.03
CA PHE A 8 4.08 92.75 -27.34
C PHE A 8 4.73 91.82 -28.37
N ALA A 9 6.06 91.65 -28.33
CA ALA A 9 6.76 90.71 -29.20
C ALA A 9 6.46 89.23 -28.86
N VAL A 10 6.25 88.91 -27.58
CA VAL A 10 5.87 87.56 -27.14
C VAL A 10 4.41 87.24 -27.49
N ALA A 11 3.51 88.23 -27.42
CA ALA A 11 2.10 88.04 -27.78
C ALA A 11 1.88 87.76 -29.28
N LEU A 12 2.75 88.28 -30.16
CA LEU A 12 2.71 88.05 -31.60
C LEU A 12 3.26 86.67 -32.04
N LEU A 13 3.97 85.96 -31.15
CA LEU A 13 4.51 84.61 -31.39
C LEU A 13 3.59 83.48 -30.90
N ALA A 14 2.53 83.80 -30.16
CA ALA A 14 1.60 82.82 -29.60
C ALA A 14 0.72 82.04 -30.62
N PRO A 15 0.36 82.54 -31.83
CA PRO A 15 -0.54 81.79 -32.71
C PRO A 15 0.17 80.71 -33.56
N TYR A 16 1.49 80.55 -33.47
CA TYR A 16 2.22 79.54 -34.27
C TYR A 16 2.19 78.12 -33.68
N PHE A 17 1.58 77.92 -32.51
CA PHE A 17 1.52 76.59 -31.85
C PHE A 17 0.23 75.80 -32.09
N SER A 18 -0.70 76.31 -32.90
CA SER A 18 -2.03 75.69 -33.08
C SER A 18 -2.32 75.31 -34.53
N SER A 19 -1.41 74.57 -35.17
CA SER A 19 -1.70 73.87 -36.42
C SER A 19 -0.98 72.52 -36.46
N PHE A 20 -1.44 71.60 -35.62
CA PHE A 20 -1.39 70.19 -35.96
C PHE A 20 -2.69 69.86 -36.67
N ALA A 21 -2.63 69.70 -37.99
CA ALA A 21 -3.66 68.98 -38.72
C ALA A 21 -3.58 67.52 -38.26
N GLN A 22 -4.57 67.08 -37.49
CA GLN A 22 -4.68 65.70 -37.05
C GLN A 22 -5.47 64.95 -38.13
N GLU A 23 -4.79 64.02 -38.81
CA GLU A 23 -5.45 63.06 -39.69
C GLU A 23 -6.24 62.09 -38.80
N GLU A 24 -7.57 62.07 -38.95
CA GLU A 24 -8.43 61.11 -38.26
C GLU A 24 -8.13 59.69 -38.78
N THR A 25 -7.17 59.00 -38.17
CA THR A 25 -7.17 57.53 -38.19
C THR A 25 -8.29 57.07 -37.27
N SER A 26 -9.36 56.60 -37.88
CA SER A 26 -10.48 55.94 -37.21
C SER A 26 -9.99 54.60 -36.65
N ASP A 27 -9.43 54.63 -35.43
CA ASP A 27 -9.07 53.42 -34.69
C ASP A 27 -10.33 52.78 -34.10
N GLU A 28 -11.13 52.12 -34.95
CA GLU A 28 -12.02 51.06 -34.47
C GLU A 28 -11.16 49.92 -33.90
N PRO A 29 -11.57 49.28 -32.78
CA PRO A 29 -10.87 48.10 -32.27
C PRO A 29 -10.89 46.99 -33.32
N GLN A 30 -9.79 46.86 -34.07
CA GLN A 30 -9.66 45.85 -35.10
C GLN A 30 -9.43 44.49 -34.44
N ASP A 31 -10.35 43.56 -34.72
CA ASP A 31 -10.16 42.15 -34.39
C ASP A 31 -8.91 41.64 -35.13
N MET A 32 -7.84 41.38 -34.38
CA MET A 32 -6.56 40.92 -34.92
C MET A 32 -6.57 39.42 -35.27
N THR A 33 -7.66 38.70 -35.04
CA THR A 33 -7.79 37.31 -35.48
C THR A 33 -7.76 37.22 -37.01
N ILE A 34 -7.43 36.05 -37.56
CA ILE A 34 -7.49 35.82 -39.02
C ILE A 34 -8.87 36.20 -39.58
N LYS A 35 -9.95 35.92 -38.83
CA LYS A 35 -11.31 36.30 -39.20
C LYS A 35 -11.46 37.81 -39.28
N GLY A 36 -11.02 38.53 -38.25
CA GLY A 36 -11.06 39.99 -38.22
C GLY A 36 -10.19 40.63 -39.32
N GLN A 37 -9.01 40.10 -39.58
CA GLN A 37 -8.14 40.55 -40.69
C GLN A 37 -8.81 40.35 -42.06
N PHE A 38 -9.55 39.25 -42.24
CA PHE A 38 -10.32 38.99 -43.46
C PHE A 38 -11.50 39.97 -43.61
N GLU A 39 -12.25 40.22 -42.55
CA GLU A 39 -13.36 41.18 -42.52
C GLU A 39 -12.87 42.62 -42.81
N VAL A 40 -11.71 43.02 -42.27
CA VAL A 40 -11.09 44.31 -42.57
C VAL A 40 -10.66 44.40 -44.03
N MET A 41 -10.07 43.32 -44.58
CA MET A 41 -9.68 43.26 -45.99
C MET A 41 -10.90 43.36 -46.93
N GLU A 42 -12.02 42.72 -46.59
CA GLU A 42 -13.29 42.85 -47.32
C GLU A 42 -13.85 44.28 -47.24
N ARG A 43 -13.85 44.91 -46.05
CA ARG A 43 -14.33 46.30 -45.90
C ARG A 43 -13.48 47.33 -46.64
N GLN A 44 -12.17 47.11 -46.73
CA GLN A 44 -11.24 47.99 -47.44
C GLN A 44 -11.17 47.74 -48.96
N SER A 45 -11.87 46.70 -49.44
CA SER A 45 -11.91 46.39 -50.86
C SER A 45 -12.72 47.42 -51.65
N THR A 46 -12.36 47.63 -52.91
CA THR A 46 -13.01 48.61 -53.79
C THR A 46 -13.85 47.93 -54.84
N ASN A 47 -15.10 48.35 -55.00
CA ASN A 47 -16.00 47.76 -55.97
C ASN A 47 -15.57 48.06 -57.42
N TYR A 48 -15.52 47.03 -58.26
CA TYR A 48 -15.24 47.09 -59.69
C TYR A 48 -16.30 46.34 -60.46
N ARG A 49 -16.86 46.96 -61.51
CA ARG A 49 -17.82 46.31 -62.41
C ARG A 49 -17.13 45.97 -63.73
N SER A 50 -17.12 44.69 -64.08
CA SER A 50 -16.67 44.27 -65.42
C SER A 50 -17.73 44.60 -66.47
N GLY A 51 -17.31 44.70 -67.74
CA GLY A 51 -18.20 44.97 -68.88
C GLY A 51 -19.38 43.99 -69.04
N ASN A 52 -19.31 42.83 -68.39
CA ASN A 52 -20.36 41.81 -68.37
C ASN A 52 -21.37 41.99 -67.22
N GLY A 53 -21.33 43.10 -66.48
CA GLY A 53 -22.28 43.42 -65.40
C GLY A 53 -22.02 42.72 -64.05
N VAL A 54 -20.98 41.91 -63.95
CA VAL A 54 -20.61 41.20 -62.71
C VAL A 54 -19.83 42.14 -61.77
N PRO A 55 -20.23 42.25 -60.49
CA PRO A 55 -19.48 42.99 -59.49
C PRO A 55 -18.27 42.17 -59.00
N TYR A 56 -17.14 42.84 -58.84
CA TYR A 56 -15.90 42.33 -58.29
C TYR A 56 -15.44 43.25 -57.18
N GLU A 57 -14.77 42.71 -56.17
CA GLU A 57 -14.09 43.50 -55.16
C GLU A 57 -12.59 43.49 -55.41
N VAL A 58 -11.99 44.67 -55.48
CA VAL A 58 -10.56 44.87 -55.74
C VAL A 58 -9.85 45.03 -54.41
N ILE A 59 -8.95 44.10 -54.13
CA ILE A 59 -8.15 44.06 -52.91
C ILE A 59 -6.70 44.43 -53.25
N LYS A 60 -6.05 45.19 -52.37
CA LYS A 60 -4.63 45.48 -52.48
C LYS A 60 -3.82 44.19 -52.34
N LEU A 61 -2.92 43.94 -53.28
CA LEU A 61 -2.00 42.79 -53.25
C LEU A 61 -1.18 42.71 -51.96
N SER A 62 -0.77 43.86 -51.40
CA SER A 62 -0.02 43.92 -50.13
C SER A 62 -0.83 43.34 -48.97
N THR A 63 -2.09 43.77 -48.82
CA THR A 63 -3.00 43.29 -47.75
C THR A 63 -3.30 41.81 -47.90
N LEU A 64 -3.54 41.34 -49.13
CA LEU A 64 -3.75 39.91 -49.40
C LEU A 64 -2.52 39.07 -49.01
N ASN A 65 -1.32 39.53 -49.36
CA ASN A 65 -0.08 38.83 -49.02
C ASN A 65 0.19 38.82 -47.51
N GLU A 66 -0.16 39.91 -46.80
CA GLU A 66 -0.04 40.00 -45.35
C GLU A 66 -0.97 39.01 -44.63
N VAL A 67 -2.26 39.02 -44.97
CA VAL A 67 -3.24 38.05 -44.42
C VAL A 67 -2.82 36.62 -44.74
N LYS A 68 -2.35 36.35 -45.96
CA LYS A 68 -1.81 35.04 -46.34
C LYS A 68 -0.64 34.63 -45.45
N SER A 69 0.31 35.54 -45.21
CA SER A 69 1.46 35.28 -44.32
C SER A 69 1.01 34.96 -42.91
N ASN A 70 0.07 35.73 -42.35
CA ASN A 70 -0.46 35.55 -40.99
C ASN A 70 -1.21 34.22 -40.83
N ILE A 71 -1.93 33.77 -41.87
CA ILE A 71 -2.57 32.45 -41.91
C ILE A 71 -1.51 31.34 -41.83
N PHE A 72 -0.47 31.41 -42.67
CA PHE A 72 0.59 30.40 -42.64
C PHE A 72 1.36 30.39 -41.32
N ASP A 73 1.63 31.56 -40.73
CA ASP A 73 2.28 31.67 -39.43
C ASP A 73 1.44 31.02 -38.32
N SER A 74 0.13 31.27 -38.30
CA SER A 74 -0.80 30.66 -37.35
C SER A 74 -0.89 29.14 -37.52
N ILE A 75 -0.94 28.64 -38.76
CA ILE A 75 -0.93 27.20 -39.06
C ILE A 75 0.38 26.56 -38.61
N ASN A 76 1.51 27.18 -38.90
CA ASN A 76 2.82 26.68 -38.49
C ASN A 76 2.97 26.65 -36.97
N THR A 77 2.47 27.68 -36.28
CA THR A 77 2.43 27.74 -34.82
C THR A 77 1.54 26.66 -34.22
N ALA A 78 0.35 26.43 -34.81
CA ALA A 78 -0.53 25.35 -34.40
C ALA A 78 0.10 23.97 -34.62
N TYR A 79 0.75 23.75 -35.77
CA TYR A 79 1.47 22.51 -36.07
C TYR A 79 2.64 22.27 -35.11
N GLY A 80 3.42 23.33 -34.81
CA GLY A 80 4.48 23.28 -33.80
C GLY A 80 3.94 22.90 -32.43
N SER A 81 2.83 23.51 -32.01
CA SER A 81 2.16 23.19 -30.74
C SER A 81 1.68 21.74 -30.71
N ILE A 82 1.01 21.26 -31.75
CA ILE A 82 0.58 19.85 -31.87
C ILE A 82 1.76 18.89 -31.77
N LYS A 83 2.88 19.20 -32.44
CA LYS A 83 4.09 18.39 -32.38
C LYS A 83 4.67 18.33 -30.96
N THR A 84 4.74 19.47 -30.26
CA THR A 84 5.21 19.50 -28.86
C THR A 84 4.27 18.74 -27.93
N LEU A 85 2.96 18.89 -28.11
CA LEU A 85 1.96 18.22 -27.28
C LEU A 85 2.01 16.70 -27.49
N SER A 86 2.15 16.25 -28.75
CA SER A 86 2.35 14.84 -29.08
C SER A 86 3.62 14.28 -28.43
N ALA A 87 4.73 15.02 -28.46
CA ALA A 87 5.97 14.59 -27.82
C ALA A 87 5.81 14.48 -26.29
N THR A 88 5.12 15.42 -25.66
CA THR A 88 4.81 15.37 -24.22
C THR A 88 3.89 14.19 -23.89
N ILE A 89 2.89 13.89 -24.72
CA ILE A 89 2.02 12.72 -24.53
C ILE A 89 2.84 11.44 -24.55
N THR A 90 3.69 11.26 -25.57
CA THR A 90 4.56 10.06 -25.66
C THR A 90 5.52 9.96 -24.46
N ALA A 91 6.07 11.08 -23.99
CA ALA A 91 6.92 11.10 -22.79
C ALA A 91 6.14 10.70 -21.53
N ASN A 92 4.93 11.22 -21.34
CA ASN A 92 4.06 10.89 -20.22
C ASN A 92 3.61 9.42 -20.26
N GLU A 93 3.28 8.88 -21.45
CA GLU A 93 2.95 7.47 -21.62
C GLU A 93 4.12 6.57 -21.21
N ALA A 94 5.35 6.90 -21.62
CA ALA A 94 6.54 6.18 -21.20
C ALA A 94 6.80 6.27 -19.69
N GLU A 95 6.54 7.43 -19.07
CA GLU A 95 6.64 7.59 -17.62
C GLU A 95 5.57 6.79 -16.87
N ILE A 96 4.33 6.76 -17.37
CA ILE A 96 3.24 5.95 -16.81
C ILE A 96 3.58 4.47 -16.90
N GLU A 97 4.13 4.00 -18.02
CA GLU A 97 4.59 2.61 -18.16
C GLU A 97 5.72 2.31 -17.16
N ASN A 98 6.69 3.21 -17.02
CA ASN A 98 7.77 3.07 -16.04
C ASN A 98 7.25 3.04 -14.59
N LEU A 99 6.29 3.89 -14.26
CA LEU A 99 5.65 3.91 -12.94
C LEU A 99 4.86 2.63 -12.68
N ASN A 100 4.09 2.15 -13.66
CA ASN A 100 3.34 0.89 -13.55
C ASN A 100 4.26 -0.32 -13.38
N THR A 101 5.37 -0.38 -14.13
CA THR A 101 6.36 -1.45 -13.96
C THR A 101 6.99 -1.42 -12.57
N LYS A 102 7.39 -0.24 -12.07
CA LYS A 102 7.89 -0.08 -10.69
C LYS A 102 6.85 -0.45 -9.64
N LEU A 103 5.59 -0.11 -9.85
CA LEU A 103 4.49 -0.43 -8.93
C LEU A 103 4.28 -1.94 -8.88
N ARG A 104 4.25 -2.61 -10.04
CA ARG A 104 4.18 -4.07 -10.15
C ARG A 104 5.35 -4.74 -9.42
N ASP A 105 6.59 -4.32 -9.73
CA ASP A 105 7.80 -4.89 -9.12
C ASP A 105 7.82 -4.67 -7.59
N THR A 106 7.37 -3.50 -7.12
CA THR A 106 7.29 -3.20 -5.69
C THR A 106 6.21 -4.04 -4.99
N THR A 107 5.07 -4.24 -5.65
CA THR A 107 3.99 -5.08 -5.13
C THR A 107 4.40 -6.54 -5.07
N GLU A 108 5.07 -7.05 -6.10
CA GLU A 108 5.64 -8.39 -6.11
C GLU A 108 6.67 -8.55 -4.97
N LYS A 109 7.61 -7.60 -4.83
CA LYS A 109 8.56 -7.60 -3.70
C LYS A 109 7.89 -7.56 -2.34
N LEU A 110 6.84 -6.75 -2.17
CA LEU A 110 6.09 -6.69 -0.91
C LEU A 110 5.38 -8.00 -0.61
N ASN A 111 4.81 -8.67 -1.61
CA ASN A 111 4.20 -9.99 -1.44
C ASN A 111 5.26 -11.01 -1.04
N THR A 112 6.40 -11.07 -1.74
CA THR A 112 7.51 -11.96 -1.39
C THR A 112 8.04 -11.69 0.02
N ILE A 113 8.27 -10.42 0.38
CA ILE A 113 8.73 -10.06 1.74
C ILE A 113 7.68 -10.41 2.79
N THR A 114 6.38 -10.29 2.47
CA THR A 114 5.31 -10.67 3.41
C THR A 114 5.32 -12.17 3.62
N GLU A 115 5.45 -12.96 2.56
CA GLU A 115 5.57 -14.43 2.62
C GLU A 115 6.84 -14.88 3.38
N GLU A 116 7.99 -14.24 3.11
CA GLU A 116 9.26 -14.50 3.81
C GLU A 116 9.20 -14.08 5.29
N LYS A 117 8.63 -12.91 5.59
CA LYS A 117 8.53 -12.39 6.96
C LYS A 117 7.56 -13.21 7.80
N ASP A 118 6.47 -13.69 7.21
CA ASP A 118 5.50 -14.53 7.89
C ASP A 118 5.89 -16.00 7.92
N SER A 119 7.03 -16.36 7.35
CA SER A 119 7.62 -17.68 7.53
C SER A 119 8.81 -17.66 8.50
N ILE A 120 8.97 -18.75 9.24
CA ILE A 120 10.10 -19.02 10.13
C ILE A 120 10.74 -20.32 9.63
N SER A 121 12.07 -20.36 9.58
CA SER A 121 12.78 -21.61 9.27
C SER A 121 12.62 -22.59 10.44
N PHE A 122 11.94 -23.70 10.20
CA PHE A 122 11.76 -24.78 11.15
C PHE A 122 12.26 -26.08 10.49
N PHE A 123 13.34 -26.65 11.02
CA PHE A 123 14.04 -27.81 10.45
C PHE A 123 14.43 -27.66 8.97
N GLY A 124 14.81 -26.45 8.54
CA GLY A 124 15.23 -26.18 7.16
C GLY A 124 14.09 -25.96 6.17
N LEU A 125 12.82 -26.07 6.61
CA LEU A 125 11.64 -25.69 5.83
C LEU A 125 11.10 -24.35 6.33
N LEU A 126 10.66 -23.47 5.41
CA LEU A 126 9.95 -22.24 5.76
C LEU A 126 8.49 -22.59 6.10
N ILE A 127 8.11 -22.37 7.35
CA ILE A 127 6.76 -22.62 7.86
C ILE A 127 6.15 -21.29 8.32
N GLY A 128 4.89 -21.03 7.95
CA GLY A 128 4.17 -19.83 8.40
C GLY A 128 4.11 -19.71 9.92
N LYS A 129 4.22 -18.49 10.47
CA LYS A 129 4.18 -18.18 11.91
C LYS A 129 2.97 -18.76 12.62
N GLY A 130 1.80 -18.71 11.97
CA GLY A 130 0.57 -19.32 12.50
C GLY A 130 0.71 -20.83 12.68
N THR A 131 1.20 -21.52 11.66
CA THR A 131 1.43 -22.97 11.68
C THR A 131 2.52 -23.34 12.69
N TYR A 132 3.60 -22.56 12.78
CA TYR A 132 4.64 -22.75 13.80
C TYR A 132 4.06 -22.68 15.22
N ASN A 133 3.32 -21.61 15.53
CA ASN A 133 2.69 -21.45 16.84
C ASN A 133 1.70 -22.58 17.13
N PHE A 134 0.92 -22.99 16.14
CA PHE A 134 -0.01 -24.12 16.27
C PHE A 134 0.71 -25.44 16.60
N ILE A 135 1.77 -25.77 15.86
CA ILE A 135 2.58 -26.99 16.10
C ILE A 135 3.22 -26.93 17.48
N LEU A 136 3.80 -25.79 17.87
CA LEU A 136 4.46 -25.61 19.16
C LEU A 136 3.46 -25.82 20.31
N TRP A 137 2.32 -25.14 20.29
CA TRP A 137 1.29 -25.31 21.30
C TRP A 137 0.66 -26.69 21.30
N SER A 138 0.51 -27.33 20.13
CA SER A 138 0.06 -28.72 20.01
C SER A 138 1.02 -29.68 20.72
N ILE A 139 2.33 -29.52 20.53
CA ILE A 139 3.36 -30.32 21.22
C ILE A 139 3.33 -30.08 22.73
N ILE A 140 3.26 -28.81 23.17
CA ILE A 140 3.16 -28.47 24.60
C ILE A 140 1.93 -29.14 25.21
N PHE A 141 0.76 -28.98 24.59
CA PHE A 141 -0.48 -29.51 25.11
C PHE A 141 -0.51 -31.04 25.08
N GLY A 142 0.03 -31.66 24.03
CA GLY A 142 0.18 -33.11 23.93
C GLY A 142 1.07 -33.68 25.03
N LEU A 143 2.23 -33.06 25.29
CA LEU A 143 3.12 -33.44 26.39
C LEU A 143 2.46 -33.24 27.76
N LEU A 144 1.72 -32.15 27.95
CA LEU A 144 1.00 -31.87 29.19
C LEU A 144 -0.08 -32.93 29.44
N LEU A 145 -0.89 -33.26 28.44
CA LEU A 145 -1.88 -34.33 28.54
C LEU A 145 -1.24 -35.68 28.86
N LEU A 146 -0.15 -36.03 28.18
CA LEU A 146 0.57 -37.29 28.41
C LEU A 146 1.13 -37.34 29.84
N LEU A 147 1.68 -36.23 30.34
CA LEU A 147 2.17 -36.12 31.70
C LEU A 147 1.03 -36.28 32.73
N LEU A 148 -0.11 -35.62 32.53
CA LEU A 148 -1.28 -35.78 33.40
C LEU A 148 -1.80 -37.22 33.38
N PHE A 149 -1.88 -37.83 32.20
CA PHE A 149 -2.25 -39.24 32.04
C PHE A 149 -1.29 -40.16 32.79
N PHE A 150 0.02 -39.92 32.69
CA PHE A 150 1.05 -40.68 33.40
C PHE A 150 0.90 -40.55 34.92
N ILE A 151 0.73 -39.33 35.44
CA ILE A 151 0.50 -39.08 36.87
C ILE A 151 -0.75 -39.81 37.35
N TYR A 152 -1.85 -39.72 36.60
CA TYR A 152 -3.10 -40.41 36.94
C TYR A 152 -2.89 -41.93 37.01
N ARG A 153 -2.25 -42.52 36.00
CA ARG A 153 -1.99 -43.97 35.96
C ARG A 153 -1.05 -44.40 37.07
N PHE A 154 0.01 -43.62 37.32
CA PHE A 154 0.99 -43.88 38.36
C PHE A 154 0.36 -43.85 39.76
N ARG A 155 -0.47 -42.84 40.07
CA ARG A 155 -1.18 -42.77 41.36
C ARG A 155 -2.08 -43.98 41.59
N ASN A 156 -2.84 -44.38 40.57
CA ASN A 156 -3.73 -45.55 40.69
C ASN A 156 -2.93 -46.85 40.92
N SER A 157 -1.82 -47.03 40.21
CA SER A 157 -0.95 -48.20 40.39
C SER A 157 -0.25 -48.21 41.76
N ASN A 158 0.18 -47.04 42.23
CA ASN A 158 0.86 -46.93 43.52
C ASN A 158 -0.10 -47.22 44.69
N PHE A 159 -1.36 -46.78 44.60
CA PHE A 159 -2.38 -47.09 45.61
C PHE A 159 -2.60 -48.61 45.74
N LEU A 160 -2.78 -49.31 44.62
CA LEU A 160 -2.95 -50.76 44.61
C LEU A 160 -1.72 -51.49 45.18
N THR A 161 -0.52 -51.01 44.85
CA THR A 161 0.74 -51.58 45.35
C THR A 161 0.87 -51.38 46.87
N GLN A 162 0.49 -50.21 47.38
CA GLN A 162 0.49 -49.93 48.82
C GLN A 162 -0.48 -50.85 49.56
N GLN A 163 -1.68 -51.06 49.00
CA GLN A 163 -2.68 -51.95 49.57
C GLN A 163 -2.22 -53.41 49.58
N ALA A 164 -1.61 -53.88 48.50
CA ALA A 164 -1.05 -55.22 48.43
C ALA A 164 0.09 -55.43 49.44
N LYS A 165 0.97 -54.43 49.63
CA LYS A 165 2.02 -54.47 50.67
C LYS A 165 1.44 -54.53 52.08
N SER A 166 0.39 -53.76 52.36
CA SER A 166 -0.29 -53.79 53.66
C SER A 166 -0.92 -55.16 53.92
N ALA A 167 -1.69 -55.68 52.95
CA ALA A 167 -2.33 -56.98 53.08
C ALA A 167 -1.32 -58.13 53.24
N LEU A 168 -0.15 -58.02 52.60
CA LEU A 168 0.94 -58.98 52.78
C LEU A 168 1.51 -58.91 54.21
N ALA A 169 1.75 -57.71 54.73
CA ALA A 169 2.22 -57.53 56.10
C ALA A 169 1.22 -58.07 57.14
N ASP A 170 -0.08 -57.80 56.95
CA ASP A 170 -1.14 -58.32 57.81
C ASP A 170 -1.20 -59.86 57.78
N LEU A 171 -1.04 -60.46 56.59
CA LEU A 171 -1.01 -61.92 56.42
C LEU A 171 0.23 -62.56 57.06
N GLU A 172 1.40 -61.93 56.94
CA GLU A 172 2.63 -62.39 57.59
C GLU A 172 2.49 -62.37 59.12
N GLU A 173 1.94 -61.29 59.68
CA GLU A 173 1.68 -61.20 61.11
C GLU A 173 0.68 -62.26 61.59
N GLU A 174 -0.42 -62.46 60.85
CA GLU A 174 -1.39 -63.51 61.16
C GLU A 174 -0.74 -64.90 61.10
N TYR A 175 0.06 -65.18 60.07
CA TYR A 175 0.76 -66.44 59.89
C TYR A 175 1.77 -66.70 61.02
N GLU A 176 2.58 -65.71 61.41
CA GLU A 176 3.49 -65.83 62.53
C GLU A 176 2.73 -66.06 63.85
N SER A 177 1.62 -65.35 64.06
CA SER A 177 0.78 -65.54 65.25
C SER A 177 0.19 -66.96 65.30
N HIS A 178 -0.26 -67.49 64.15
CA HIS A 178 -0.81 -68.83 64.03
C HIS A 178 0.28 -69.88 64.27
N ARG A 179 1.47 -69.69 63.69
CA ARG A 179 2.65 -70.54 63.90
C ARG A 179 3.05 -70.56 65.37
N ARG A 180 3.07 -69.42 66.06
CA ARG A 180 3.37 -69.35 67.49
C ARG A 180 2.34 -70.11 68.33
N LYS A 181 1.05 -69.90 68.06
CA LYS A 181 -0.05 -70.63 68.73
C LYS A 181 -0.01 -72.14 68.46
N ALA A 182 0.38 -72.56 67.25
CA ALA A 182 0.53 -73.97 66.91
C ALA A 182 1.69 -74.61 67.70
N LEU A 183 2.86 -73.96 67.74
CA LEU A 183 4.00 -74.41 68.54
C LEU A 183 3.68 -74.47 70.03
N GLU A 184 3.02 -73.46 70.59
CA GLU A 184 2.58 -73.46 71.98
C GLU A 184 1.62 -74.62 72.29
N ARG A 185 0.73 -74.97 71.37
CA ARG A 185 -0.17 -76.13 71.49
C ARG A 185 0.60 -77.44 71.47
N GLU A 186 1.51 -77.63 70.52
CA GLU A 186 2.34 -78.82 70.43
C GLU A 186 3.21 -78.99 71.69
N GLN A 187 3.83 -77.91 72.17
CA GLN A 187 4.62 -77.93 73.41
C GLN A 187 3.77 -78.29 74.63
N LYS A 188 2.55 -77.74 74.75
CA LYS A 188 1.62 -78.10 75.83
C LYS A 188 1.19 -79.56 75.76
N ILE A 189 0.82 -80.06 74.58
CA ILE A 189 0.45 -81.47 74.36
C ILE A 189 1.62 -82.38 74.70
N SER A 190 2.83 -82.07 74.26
CA SER A 190 4.04 -82.85 74.57
C SER A 190 4.32 -82.90 76.08
N ARG A 191 4.11 -81.79 76.80
CA ARG A 191 4.25 -81.76 78.27
C ARG A 191 3.19 -82.62 78.94
N GLN A 192 1.92 -82.48 78.54
CA GLN A 192 0.81 -83.31 79.05
C GLN A 192 1.04 -84.80 78.78
N LEU A 193 1.54 -85.16 77.60
CA LEU A 193 1.88 -86.55 77.25
C LEU A 193 3.00 -87.10 78.16
N GLN A 194 4.05 -86.31 78.42
CA GLN A 194 5.11 -86.70 79.34
C GLN A 194 4.59 -86.87 80.78
N ASP A 195 3.72 -85.97 81.23
CA ASP A 195 3.12 -86.05 82.56
C ASP A 195 2.25 -87.31 82.70
N GLU A 196 1.44 -87.65 81.70
CA GLU A 196 0.64 -88.89 81.67
C GLU A 196 1.54 -90.15 81.65
N LEU A 197 2.60 -90.17 80.85
CA LEU A 197 3.56 -91.28 80.83
C LEU A 197 4.29 -91.48 82.16
N ASN A 198 4.66 -90.39 82.83
CA ASN A 198 5.30 -90.44 84.15
C ASN A 198 4.34 -90.91 85.24
N LYS A 199 3.05 -90.59 85.11
CA LYS A 199 2.00 -91.01 86.03
C LYS A 199 1.68 -92.51 85.91
N GLN A 200 1.81 -93.10 84.72
CA GLN A 200 1.64 -94.55 84.51
C GLN A 200 2.85 -95.41 84.94
N LYS A 201 4.02 -94.80 85.21
CA LYS A 201 5.24 -95.50 85.67
C LYS A 201 5.37 -95.60 87.20
N LYS A 202 4.41 -95.08 87.96
CA LYS A 202 4.28 -95.28 89.42
C LYS A 202 3.20 -96.31 89.70
#